data_AF-A0A0B2USD1-F1
#
_entry.id   AF-A0A0B2USD1-F1
#
_cell.length_a   1.000
_cell.length_b   1.000
_cell.length_c   1.000
_cell.angle_alpha   90.00
_cell.angle_beta   90.00
_cell.angle_gamma   90.00
#
_symmetry.space_group_name_H-M   'P 1'
#
loop_
_entity.id
_entity.type
_entity.pdbx_description
1 polymer ?
#
loop_
_entity_poly.entity_id
_entity_poly.type
_entity_poly.pdbx_seq_one_letter_code
_entity_poly.pdbx_strand_id
1 'polypeptide(L)'
;MDFECTCEEEIYEYEHEIIEFPAVLVDVRNRRIVDTFHSHVRPTINPKLSEFCSQLTGVTQEMVDNALPFVDVFDSFRMWMQSHRLGRDNARYAFVTDGFVYLFIC
;
A
#
# COMPACT_ATOMS: atom_id res chain seq x y z
N MET A 1 2.16 -6.27 -5.26
CA MET A 1 1.99 -5.10 -4.40
C MET A 1 1.71 -3.96 -5.32
N ASP A 2 0.76 -3.12 -4.92
CA ASP A 2 0.20 -2.06 -5.73
C ASP A 2 -0.21 -1.00 -4.72
N PHE A 3 0.31 0.22 -4.79
CA PHE A 3 0.02 1.24 -3.79
C PHE A 3 -0.80 2.35 -4.42
N GLU A 4 -1.84 2.78 -3.70
CA GLU A 4 -2.49 4.04 -4.02
C GLU A 4 -1.94 5.14 -3.14
N CYS A 5 -1.77 6.33 -3.70
CA CYS A 5 -1.19 7.48 -3.01
C CYS A 5 -2.02 8.74 -3.23
N THR A 6 -1.92 9.70 -2.30
CA THR A 6 -2.48 11.04 -2.50
C THR A 6 -1.96 11.64 -3.80
N CYS A 7 -2.80 12.36 -4.56
CA CYS A 7 -2.39 12.98 -5.82
C CYS A 7 -3.25 14.21 -6.16
N GLU A 8 -2.76 15.04 -7.08
CA GLU A 8 -3.43 16.23 -7.60
C GLU A 8 -3.18 16.35 -9.11
N GLU A 9 -4.19 16.78 -9.88
CA GLU A 9 -4.14 16.73 -11.35
C GLU A 9 -3.13 17.71 -11.96
N GLU A 10 -3.00 18.91 -11.36
CA GLU A 10 -2.23 20.02 -11.94
C GLU A 10 -0.95 20.37 -11.17
N ILE A 11 -0.55 19.53 -10.20
CA ILE A 11 0.66 19.75 -9.37
C ILE A 11 1.72 18.72 -9.71
N TYR A 12 2.74 19.14 -10.48
CA TYR A 12 3.85 18.27 -10.89
C TYR A 12 4.76 17.84 -9.73
N GLU A 13 4.98 18.72 -8.74
CA GLU A 13 5.79 18.43 -7.55
C GLU A 13 4.88 18.21 -6.33
N TYR A 14 3.97 17.25 -6.45
CA TYR A 14 3.08 16.88 -5.35
C TYR A 14 3.77 15.93 -4.38
N GLU A 15 3.68 16.20 -3.08
CA GLU A 15 4.22 15.31 -2.05
C GLU A 15 3.22 14.18 -1.78
N HIS A 16 3.44 13.05 -2.46
CA HIS A 16 2.60 11.87 -2.41
C HIS A 16 2.79 11.09 -1.10
N GLU A 17 1.68 10.61 -0.53
CA GLU A 17 1.65 9.74 0.64
C GLU A 17 0.82 8.49 0.31
N ILE A 18 1.27 7.30 0.72
CA ILE A 18 0.48 6.08 0.57
C ILE A 18 -0.85 6.21 1.32
N ILE A 19 -1.96 5.90 0.65
CA ILE A 19 -3.33 5.89 1.19
C ILE A 19 -3.99 4.51 1.11
N GLU A 20 -3.43 3.58 0.34
CA GLU A 20 -3.84 2.18 0.29
C GLU A 20 -2.64 1.24 0.15
N PHE A 21 -2.61 0.19 0.98
CA PHE A 21 -1.52 -0.78 1.08
C PHE A 21 -2.03 -2.23 0.93
N PRO A 22 -2.31 -2.68 -0.30
CA PRO A 22 -2.63 -4.07 -0.59
C PRO A 22 -1.39 -4.93 -0.92
N ALA A 23 -1.43 -6.19 -0.49
CA ALA A 23 -0.48 -7.21 -0.88
C ALA A 23 -1.16 -8.58 -1.00
N VAL A 24 -0.76 -9.35 -2.01
CA VAL A 24 -1.22 -10.72 -2.21
C VAL A 24 -0.02 -11.66 -2.07
N LEU A 25 -0.13 -12.65 -1.19
CA LEU A 25 0.87 -13.70 -1.06
C LEU A 25 0.52 -14.84 -2.02
N VAL A 26 1.44 -15.15 -2.92
CA VAL A 26 1.29 -16.22 -3.92
C VAL A 26 2.29 -17.35 -3.64
N ASP A 27 1.79 -18.58 -3.54
CA ASP A 27 2.62 -19.76 -3.58
C ASP A 27 2.90 -20.12 -5.05
N VAL A 28 4.10 -19.78 -5.50
CA VAL A 28 4.53 -19.97 -6.89
C VAL A 28 4.59 -21.46 -7.28
N ARG A 29 4.88 -22.36 -6.33
CA ARG A 29 4.97 -23.81 -6.61
C ARG A 29 3.59 -24.40 -6.88
N ASN A 30 2.63 -24.04 -6.04
CA ASN A 30 1.26 -24.54 -6.13
C ASN A 30 0.33 -23.66 -6.98
N ARG A 31 0.83 -22.51 -7.47
CA ARG A 31 0.11 -21.54 -8.32
C ARG A 31 -1.22 -21.10 -7.70
N ARG A 32 -1.19 -20.75 -6.41
CA ARG A 32 -2.38 -20.32 -5.67
C ARG A 32 -2.09 -19.10 -4.82
N ILE A 33 -3.14 -18.30 -4.59
CA ILE A 33 -3.14 -17.29 -3.55
C ILE A 33 -3.17 -18.01 -2.20
N VAL A 34 -2.27 -17.59 -1.30
CA VAL A 34 -2.17 -18.11 0.06
C VAL A 34 -2.94 -17.21 1.00
N ASP A 35 -2.75 -15.90 0.87
CA ASP A 35 -3.34 -14.91 1.75
C ASP A 35 -3.29 -13.51 1.11
N THR A 36 -4.03 -12.57 1.68
CA THR A 36 -4.10 -11.17 1.26
C THR A 36 -4.00 -10.24 2.46
N PHE A 37 -3.18 -9.21 2.34
CA PHE A 37 -3.16 -8.07 3.25
C PHE A 37 -3.79 -6.87 2.54
N HIS A 38 -4.60 -6.11 3.25
CA HIS A 38 -5.21 -4.88 2.76
C HIS A 38 -5.38 -3.92 3.92
N SER A 39 -4.99 -2.67 3.73
CA SER A 39 -5.26 -1.59 4.67
C SER A 39 -5.28 -0.26 3.95
N HIS A 40 -6.20 0.61 4.32
CA HIS A 40 -6.05 2.04 4.04
C HIS A 40 -5.01 2.65 4.99
N VAL A 41 -4.44 3.78 4.59
CA VAL A 41 -3.43 4.52 5.34
C VAL A 41 -3.88 5.97 5.47
N ARG A 42 -3.72 6.54 6.66
CA ARG A 42 -4.06 7.95 6.91
C ARG A 42 -2.88 8.86 6.53
N PRO A 43 -3.02 9.74 5.52
CA PRO A 43 -2.01 10.73 5.17
C PRO A 43 -1.92 11.82 6.25
N THR A 44 -0.73 12.38 6.42
CA THR A 44 -0.39 13.36 7.47
C THR A 44 0.05 14.70 6.93
N ILE A 45 0.65 14.74 5.73
CA ILE A 45 1.10 15.97 5.06
C ILE A 45 -0.08 16.58 4.30
N ASN A 46 -0.77 15.76 3.50
CA ASN A 46 -1.95 16.13 2.71
C ASN A 46 -3.18 15.32 3.17
N PRO A 47 -3.75 15.60 4.37
CA PRO A 47 -4.79 14.78 4.98
C PRO A 47 -6.15 14.84 4.25
N LYS A 48 -6.34 15.80 3.34
CA LYS A 48 -7.55 15.94 2.53
C LYS A 48 -7.28 15.48 1.11
N LEU A 49 -7.98 14.44 0.68
CA LEU A 49 -7.90 13.91 -0.67
C LEU A 49 -8.51 14.91 -1.65
N SER A 50 -7.86 15.11 -2.78
CA SER A 50 -8.46 15.83 -3.90
C SER A 50 -9.60 15.02 -4.50
N GLU A 51 -10.53 15.69 -5.16
CA GLU A 51 -11.60 14.99 -5.88
C GLU A 51 -11.02 14.09 -6.99
N PHE A 52 -9.98 14.56 -7.68
CA PHE A 52 -9.24 13.79 -8.68
C PHE A 52 -8.69 12.48 -8.09
N CYS A 53 -7.99 12.54 -6.95
CA CYS A 53 -7.42 11.38 -6.29
C CYS A 53 -8.49 10.36 -5.89
N SER A 54 -9.59 10.83 -5.29
CA SER A 54 -10.69 9.95 -4.91
C SER A 54 -11.39 9.32 -6.12
N GLN A 55 -11.54 10.05 -7.23
CA GLN A 55 -12.13 9.49 -8.45
C GLN A 55 -11.21 8.47 -9.14
N LEU A 56 -9.90 8.73 -9.14
CA LEU A 56 -8.90 7.87 -9.77
C LEU A 56 -8.72 6.54 -9.01
N THR A 57 -8.60 6.62 -7.69
CA THR A 57 -8.27 5.47 -6.82
C THR A 57 -9.51 4.77 -6.25
N GLY A 58 -10.64 5.48 -6.15
CA GLY A 58 -11.83 5.02 -5.43
C GLY A 58 -11.74 5.17 -3.91
N VAL A 59 -10.61 5.64 -3.36
CA VAL A 59 -10.43 5.85 -1.92
C VAL A 59 -11.19 7.10 -1.48
N THR A 60 -12.05 6.94 -0.47
CA THR A 60 -12.85 8.04 0.08
C THR A 60 -12.15 8.72 1.26
N GLN A 61 -12.52 9.97 1.52
CA GLN A 61 -12.02 10.70 2.70
C GLN A 61 -12.33 9.97 4.01
N GLU A 62 -13.50 9.33 4.12
CA GLU A 62 -13.89 8.58 5.33
C GLU A 62 -12.99 7.36 5.57
N MET A 63 -12.54 6.69 4.49
CA MET A 63 -11.63 5.55 4.59
C MET A 63 -10.28 5.97 5.17
N VAL A 64 -9.70 7.07 4.70
CA VAL A 64 -8.40 7.56 5.20
C VAL A 64 -8.51 8.23 6.57
N ASP A 65 -9.64 8.90 6.88
CA ASP A 65 -9.86 9.52 8.19
C ASP A 65 -9.90 8.46 9.31
N ASN A 66 -10.48 7.30 9.03
CA ASN A 66 -10.57 6.16 9.95
C ASN A 66 -9.37 5.20 9.89
N ALA A 67 -8.42 5.42 8.98
CA ALA A 67 -7.25 4.58 8.82
C ALA A 67 -6.16 4.85 9.88
N LEU A 68 -5.25 3.90 10.01
CA LEU A 68 -4.03 4.06 10.80
C LEU A 68 -2.97 4.85 10.03
N PRO A 69 -2.08 5.58 10.71
CA PRO A 69 -0.87 6.14 10.10
C PRO A 69 0.00 5.08 9.43
N PHE A 70 0.81 5.49 8.45
CA PHE A 70 1.66 4.59 7.67
C PHE A 70 2.53 3.65 8.51
N VAL A 71 3.15 4.16 9.58
CA VAL A 71 4.04 3.37 10.44
C VAL A 71 3.31 2.17 11.06
N ASP A 72 2.07 2.37 11.53
CA ASP A 72 1.27 1.32 12.15
C ASP A 72 0.76 0.30 11.12
N VAL A 73 0.40 0.76 9.91
CA VAL A 73 0.02 -0.12 8.80
C VAL A 73 1.20 -0.95 8.33
N PHE A 74 2.39 -0.34 8.22
CA PHE A 74 3.61 -1.04 7.86
C PHE A 74 3.98 -2.09 8.91
N ASP A 75 3.82 -1.79 10.19
CA ASP A 75 4.03 -2.75 11.26
C ASP A 75 3.05 -3.93 11.19
N SER A 76 1.78 -3.65 10.88
CA SER A 76 0.77 -4.67 10.63
C SER A 76 1.14 -5.56 9.43
N PHE A 77 1.64 -4.96 8.34
CA PHE A 77 2.14 -5.70 7.18
C PHE A 77 3.35 -6.57 7.52
N ARG A 78 4.31 -6.05 8.30
CA ARG A 78 5.48 -6.82 8.78
C ARG A 78 5.04 -8.01 9.62
N MET A 79 4.09 -7.83 10.54
CA MET A 79 3.54 -8.91 11.35
C MET A 79 2.82 -9.95 10.50
N TRP A 80 2.04 -9.52 9.50
CA TRP A 80 1.41 -10.41 8.53
C TRP A 80 2.46 -11.24 7.78
N MET A 81 3.51 -10.62 7.23
CA MET A 81 4.62 -11.35 6.59
C MET A 81 5.28 -12.37 7.53
N GLN A 82 5.52 -12.01 8.80
CA GLN A 82 6.13 -12.88 9.79
C GLN A 82 5.26 -14.09 10.14
N SER A 83 3.93 -13.94 10.13
CA SER A 83 3.00 -15.07 10.34
C SER A 83 3.13 -16.15 9.25
N HIS A 84 3.52 -15.73 8.03
CA HIS A 84 3.85 -16.60 6.89
C HIS A 84 5.33 -17.00 6.82
N ARG A 85 6.10 -16.72 7.88
CA ARG A 85 7.55 -17.00 7.99
C ARG A 85 8.41 -16.27 6.94
N LEU A 86 7.89 -15.18 6.37
CA LEU A 86 8.63 -14.30 5.46
C LEU A 86 9.47 -13.30 6.29
N GLY A 87 10.58 -12.81 5.73
CA GLY A 87 11.49 -11.87 6.42
C GLY A 87 12.39 -12.47 7.50
N ARG A 88 12.44 -13.80 7.62
CA ARG A 88 13.43 -14.53 8.45
C ARG A 88 14.65 -14.94 7.62
N ASP A 89 15.75 -15.26 8.30
CA ASP A 89 16.94 -15.82 7.65
C ASP A 89 16.58 -17.03 6.78
N ASN A 90 17.06 -17.04 5.53
CA ASN A 90 16.80 -18.06 4.50
C ASN A 90 15.37 -18.10 3.92
N ALA A 91 14.47 -17.17 4.25
CA ALA A 91 13.19 -17.05 3.56
C ALA A 91 13.40 -16.68 2.10
N ARG A 92 12.77 -17.41 1.17
CA ARG A 92 12.83 -17.14 -0.27
C ARG A 92 11.53 -16.53 -0.73
N TYR A 93 11.53 -15.23 -0.99
CA TYR A 93 10.40 -14.49 -1.52
C TYR A 93 10.91 -13.33 -2.37
N ALA A 94 10.02 -12.73 -3.16
CA ALA A 94 10.27 -11.52 -3.90
C ALA A 94 9.01 -10.65 -3.87
N PHE A 95 9.18 -9.34 -3.85
CA PHE A 95 8.09 -8.42 -4.11
C PHE A 95 7.92 -8.25 -5.61
N VAL A 96 6.68 -8.14 -6.05
CA VAL A 96 6.31 -7.94 -7.46
C VAL A 96 5.34 -6.77 -7.50
N THR A 97 5.60 -5.81 -8.39
CA THR A 97 4.78 -4.62 -8.64
C THR A 97 4.54 -4.50 -10.15
N ASP A 98 3.45 -3.84 -10.55
CA ASP A 98 3.16 -3.57 -11.96
C ASP A 98 3.76 -2.23 -12.41
N GLY A 99 5.09 -2.15 -12.44
CA GLY A 99 5.80 -0.96 -12.89
C GLY A 99 6.77 -0.39 -11.86
N PHE A 100 7.62 0.51 -12.36
CA PHE A 100 8.72 1.12 -11.60
C PHE A 100 8.23 2.19 -10.60
N VAL A 101 7.05 2.74 -10.82
CA VAL A 101 6.49 3.90 -10.12
C VAL A 101 6.29 3.65 -8.62
N TYR A 102 5.88 2.45 -8.22
CA TYR A 102 5.53 2.12 -6.83
C TYR A 102 6.67 2.10 -5.81
N LEU A 103 7.93 2.18 -6.25
CA LEU A 103 9.09 2.26 -5.35
C LEU A 103 9.72 3.66 -5.25
N PHE A 104 9.25 4.61 -6.05
CA PHE A 104 9.92 5.91 -6.23
C PHE A 104 8.97 7.12 -6.19
N ILE A 105 7.65 6.91 -6.30
CA ILE A 105 6.67 8.00 -6.26
C ILE A 105 5.96 8.05 -4.90
N CYS A 106 5.96 6.94 -4.16
CA CYS A 106 5.66 6.85 -2.75
C CYS A 106 6.78 6.00 -2.09
#